data_AF-A0A2E6HP37-F1
#
_entry.id   AF-A0A2E6HP37-F1
#
_cell.length_a   1.000
_cell.length_b   1.000
_cell.length_c   1.000
_cell.angle_alpha   90.00
_cell.angle_beta   90.00
_cell.angle_gamma   90.00
#
_symmetry.space_group_name_H-M   'P 1'
#
loop_
_entity.id
_entity.type
_entity.pdbx_description
1 polymer ?
#
loop_
_entity_poly.entity_id
_entity_poly.type
_entity_poly.pdbx_seq_one_letter_code
_entity_poly.pdbx_strand_id
1 'polypeptide(L)'
;MDQDGDLLKGIPVLSPLVQPLIYQWPVHKISLDFIPKEKPTQPIYLLVYRDRHYEIGFVELNQIAAKLIEELQKNTDKSGEQILLQIADQLKHSDPNVVIKGGFEVMQNFKNKDILLGT
;
A
#
# COMPACT_ATOMS: atom_id res chain seq x y z
N MET A 1 19.86 -4.93 0.58
CA MET A 1 18.53 -5.09 1.17
C MET A 1 18.54 -6.36 2.00
N ASP A 2 18.16 -6.23 3.25
CA ASP A 2 17.95 -7.31 4.19
C ASP A 2 16.48 -7.76 4.11
N GLN A 3 16.26 -9.00 3.67
CA GLN A 3 14.90 -9.55 3.55
C GLN A 3 14.24 -9.77 4.90
N ASP A 4 15.00 -9.92 5.97
CA ASP A 4 14.50 -10.18 7.33
C ASP A 4 14.60 -8.97 8.25
N GLY A 5 15.03 -7.83 7.71
CA GLY A 5 15.14 -6.57 8.42
C GLY A 5 13.80 -6.10 9.01
N ASP A 6 13.91 -5.38 10.12
CA ASP A 6 12.77 -4.79 10.84
C ASP A 6 12.13 -3.69 9.99
N LEU A 7 10.95 -3.95 9.44
CA LEU A 7 10.23 -3.04 8.55
C LEU A 7 9.94 -1.65 9.16
N LEU A 8 9.88 -1.53 10.49
CA LEU A 8 9.66 -0.23 11.13
C LEU A 8 10.97 0.55 11.30
N LYS A 9 12.07 -0.13 11.61
CA LYS A 9 13.34 0.52 11.93
C LYS A 9 14.26 0.69 10.72
N GLY A 10 14.17 -0.20 9.75
CA GLY A 10 14.91 -0.14 8.49
C GLY A 10 14.20 0.69 7.42
N ILE A 11 14.88 0.93 6.30
CA ILE A 11 14.36 1.71 5.15
C ILE A 11 13.64 0.73 4.22
N PRO A 12 12.30 0.70 4.18
CA PRO A 12 11.59 -0.34 3.45
C PRO A 12 11.81 -0.23 1.94
N VAL A 13 12.07 -1.36 1.29
CA VAL A 13 12.32 -1.44 -0.15
C VAL A 13 11.06 -1.87 -0.88
N LEU A 14 10.50 -0.98 -1.70
CA LEU A 14 9.38 -1.29 -2.58
C LEU A 14 9.86 -2.08 -3.81
N SER A 15 9.11 -3.10 -4.19
CA SER A 15 9.38 -3.85 -5.41
C SER A 15 9.21 -2.95 -6.65
N PRO A 16 10.14 -2.99 -7.62
CA PRO A 16 10.00 -2.23 -8.87
C PRO A 16 8.88 -2.79 -9.77
N LEU A 17 8.29 -3.93 -9.40
CA LEU A 17 7.22 -4.61 -10.14
C LEU A 17 5.83 -4.29 -9.58
N VAL A 18 5.73 -3.18 -8.85
CA VAL A 18 4.49 -2.67 -8.27
C VAL A 18 4.02 -1.46 -9.09
N GLN A 19 2.74 -1.46 -9.47
CA GLN A 19 2.12 -0.37 -10.21
C GLN A 19 0.81 0.06 -9.52
N PRO A 20 0.75 1.27 -8.94
CA PRO A 20 -0.50 1.81 -8.43
C PRO A 20 -1.40 2.25 -9.58
N LEU A 21 -2.69 1.96 -9.46
CA LEU A 21 -3.74 2.34 -10.40
C LEU A 21 -4.85 3.09 -9.65
N ILE A 22 -5.35 4.15 -10.27
CA ILE A 22 -6.42 4.98 -9.69
C ILE A 22 -7.58 5.00 -10.67
N TYR A 23 -8.73 4.52 -10.22
CA TYR A 23 -9.96 4.49 -11.02
C TYR A 23 -11.09 5.21 -10.31
N GLN A 24 -11.91 5.89 -11.10
CA GLN A 24 -13.12 6.51 -10.59
C GLN A 24 -14.28 5.51 -10.43
N TRP A 25 -14.15 4.32 -11.02
CA TRP A 25 -15.15 3.25 -10.98
C TRP A 25 -14.54 1.97 -10.38
N PRO A 26 -15.32 1.12 -9.71
CA PRO A 26 -14.84 -0.14 -9.13
C PRO A 26 -14.67 -1.19 -10.24
N VAL A 27 -13.76 -0.93 -11.18
CA VAL A 27 -13.54 -1.77 -12.38
C VAL A 27 -13.27 -3.23 -12.02
N HIS A 28 -12.58 -3.47 -10.91
CA HIS A 28 -12.26 -4.80 -10.38
C HIS A 28 -13.49 -5.58 -9.86
N LYS A 29 -14.65 -4.92 -9.68
CA LYS A 29 -15.91 -5.55 -9.25
C LYS A 29 -16.87 -5.77 -10.43
N ILE A 30 -16.63 -5.14 -11.58
CA ILE A 30 -17.55 -5.21 -12.72
C ILE A 30 -17.60 -6.63 -13.25
N SER A 31 -18.81 -7.18 -13.30
CA SER A 31 -19.10 -8.52 -13.81
C SER A 31 -20.48 -8.55 -14.44
N LEU A 32 -20.90 -9.69 -14.99
CA LEU A 32 -22.26 -9.87 -15.49
C LEU A 32 -23.32 -9.67 -14.39
N ASP A 33 -22.98 -10.01 -13.14
CA ASP A 33 -23.89 -9.91 -12.00
C ASP A 33 -23.80 -8.57 -11.26
N PHE A 34 -22.75 -7.78 -11.51
CA PHE A 34 -22.55 -6.48 -10.86
C PHE A 34 -22.05 -5.42 -11.84
N ILE A 35 -22.93 -4.47 -12.15
CA ILE A 35 -22.59 -3.25 -12.87
C ILE A 35 -22.86 -2.06 -11.94
N PRO A 36 -21.84 -1.26 -11.58
CA PRO A 36 -22.00 -0.08 -10.76
C PRO A 36 -22.95 0.90 -11.43
N LYS A 37 -24.03 1.27 -10.75
CA LYS A 37 -25.01 2.24 -11.25
C LYS A 37 -24.66 3.68 -10.87
N GLU A 38 -23.83 3.85 -9.85
CA GLU A 38 -23.44 5.14 -9.32
C GLU A 38 -21.93 5.25 -9.23
N LYS A 39 -21.41 6.44 -9.55
CA LYS A 39 -20.00 6.78 -9.48
C LYS A 39 -19.61 7.01 -8.01
N PRO A 40 -18.62 6.28 -7.46
CA PRO A 40 -18.10 6.54 -6.12
C PRO A 40 -17.65 7.99 -5.95
N THR A 41 -17.87 8.53 -4.75
CA THR A 41 -17.44 9.88 -4.36
C THR A 41 -15.92 9.98 -4.20
N GLN A 42 -15.27 8.89 -3.80
CA GLN A 42 -13.82 8.78 -3.70
C GLN A 42 -13.26 7.86 -4.79
N PRO A 43 -12.05 8.14 -5.32
CA PRO A 43 -11.39 7.24 -6.24
C PRO A 43 -11.03 5.92 -5.56
N ILE A 44 -10.95 4.87 -6.35
CA ILE A 44 -10.54 3.53 -5.95
C ILE A 44 -9.08 3.36 -6.30
N TYR A 45 -8.30 3.01 -5.29
CA TYR A 45 -6.88 2.73 -5.40
C TYR A 45 -6.68 1.24 -5.52
N LEU A 46 -6.10 0.79 -6.62
CA LEU A 46 -5.68 -0.59 -6.82
C LEU A 46 -4.16 -0.64 -6.90
N LEU A 47 -3.59 -1.76 -6.47
CA LEU A 47 -2.19 -2.08 -6.65
C LEU A 47 -2.08 -3.34 -7.50
N VAL A 48 -1.41 -3.23 -8.64
CA VAL A 48 -0.96 -4.40 -9.41
C VAL A 48 0.46 -4.69 -8.99
N TYR A 49 0.76 -5.96 -8.75
CA TYR A 49 2.11 -6.40 -8.43
C TYR A 49 2.40 -7.73 -9.10
N ARG A 50 3.69 -8.00 -9.31
CA ARG A 50 4.17 -9.33 -9.70
C ARG A 50 5.01 -9.90 -8.57
N ASP A 51 4.68 -11.10 -8.15
CA ASP A 51 5.42 -11.80 -7.10
C ASP A 51 6.70 -12.48 -7.63
N ARG A 52 7.46 -13.13 -6.75
CA ARG A 52 8.69 -13.86 -7.11
C ARG A 52 8.46 -15.10 -7.99
N HIS A 53 7.23 -15.61 -8.06
CA HIS A 53 6.83 -16.73 -8.91
C HIS A 53 6.29 -16.29 -10.27
N TYR A 54 6.40 -14.99 -10.58
CA TYR A 54 5.89 -14.36 -11.79
C TYR A 54 4.36 -14.26 -11.87
N GLU A 55 3.65 -14.49 -10.77
CA GLU A 55 2.20 -14.38 -10.70
C GLU A 55 1.79 -12.91 -10.52
N ILE A 56 0.72 -12.52 -11.22
CA ILE A 56 0.16 -11.16 -11.14
C ILE A 56 -0.94 -11.14 -10.09
N GLY A 57 -0.81 -10.24 -9.12
CA GLY A 57 -1.79 -10.01 -8.08
C GLY A 57 -2.39 -8.61 -8.12
N PHE A 58 -3.57 -8.48 -7.51
CA PHE A 58 -4.30 -7.23 -7.35
C PHE A 58 -4.68 -7.03 -5.89
N VAL A 59 -4.57 -5.79 -5.40
CA VAL A 59 -5.05 -5.40 -4.07
C VAL A 59 -5.82 -4.09 -4.16
N GLU A 60 -7.04 -4.04 -3.63
CA GLU A 60 -7.72 -2.77 -3.36
C GLU A 60 -7.12 -2.14 -2.10
N LEU A 61 -6.60 -0.92 -2.23
CA LEU A 61 -5.91 -0.21 -1.17
C LEU A 61 -6.91 0.64 -0.37
N ASN A 62 -6.86 0.53 0.95
CA ASN A 62 -7.47 1.53 1.82
C ASN A 62 -6.65 2.83 1.82
N GLN A 63 -7.15 3.86 2.51
CA GLN A 63 -6.52 5.18 2.55
C GLN A 63 -5.09 5.16 3.10
N ILE A 64 -4.82 4.36 4.15
CA ILE A 64 -3.48 4.23 4.75
C ILE A 64 -2.53 3.53 3.76
N ALA A 65 -2.95 2.42 3.17
CA ALA A 65 -2.15 1.64 2.24
C ALA A 65 -1.83 2.42 0.95
N ALA A 66 -2.79 3.20 0.44
CA ALA A 66 -2.58 4.07 -0.71
C ALA A 66 -1.52 5.14 -0.42
N LYS A 67 -1.60 5.80 0.75
CA LYS A 67 -0.60 6.78 1.18
C LYS A 67 0.77 6.16 1.42
N LEU A 68 0.80 4.97 2.01
CA LEU A 68 2.03 4.21 2.21
C LEU A 68 2.74 3.92 0.90
N ILE A 69 2.02 3.44 -0.13
CA ILE A 69 2.62 3.21 -1.46
C ILE A 69 3.16 4.51 -2.05
N GLU A 70 2.42 5.61 -1.95
CA GLU A 70 2.86 6.91 -2.47
C GLU A 70 4.16 7.40 -1.82
N GLU A 71 4.28 7.26 -0.49
CA GLU A 71 5.48 7.64 0.25
C GLU A 71 6.65 6.70 -0.06
N LEU A 72 6.40 5.38 -0.11
CA LEU A 72 7.42 4.38 -0.43
C LEU A 72 8.00 4.56 -1.83
N GLN A 73 7.20 4.95 -2.83
CA GLN A 73 7.67 5.22 -4.19
C GLN A 73 8.69 6.37 -4.26
N LYS A 74 8.65 7.30 -3.30
CA LYS A 74 9.53 8.47 -3.24
C LYS A 74 10.60 8.33 -2.15
N ASN A 75 10.53 7.28 -1.34
CA ASN A 75 11.38 7.11 -0.18
C ASN A 75 12.78 6.62 -0.56
N THR A 76 13.80 7.22 0.04
CA THR A 76 15.20 6.81 -0.14
C THR A 76 15.96 6.60 1.17
N ASP A 77 15.46 7.17 2.26
CA ASP A 77 16.21 7.37 3.50
C ASP A 77 15.37 7.20 4.78
N LYS A 78 14.04 7.23 4.69
CA LYS A 78 13.17 7.13 5.87
C LYS A 78 12.90 5.68 6.24
N SER A 79 12.89 5.44 7.54
CA SER A 79 12.42 4.19 8.12
C SER A 79 10.90 4.03 7.98
N GLY A 80 10.42 2.79 8.10
CA GLY A 80 8.98 2.52 8.06
C GLY A 80 8.18 3.30 9.11
N GLU A 81 8.71 3.42 10.33
CA GLU A 81 8.09 4.20 11.40
C GLU A 81 7.97 5.68 11.04
N GLN A 82 9.03 6.28 10.49
CA GLN A 82 9.01 7.69 10.05
C GLN A 82 7.99 7.93 8.94
N ILE A 83 7.85 6.99 8.00
CA ILE A 83 6.84 7.06 6.93
C ILE A 83 5.43 7.01 7.55
N LEU A 84 5.17 6.07 8.46
CA LEU A 84 3.86 5.92 9.09
C LEU A 84 3.47 7.12 9.96
N LEU A 85 4.43 7.71 10.67
CA LEU A 85 4.23 8.96 11.41
C LEU A 85 3.87 10.12 10.47
N GLN A 86 4.56 10.24 9.33
CA GLN A 86 4.23 11.26 8.33
C GLN A 86 2.82 11.06 7.75
N ILE A 87 2.41 9.81 7.51
CA ILE A 87 1.06 9.50 7.02
C ILE A 87 0.01 9.85 8.08
N ALA A 88 0.28 9.57 9.36
CA ALA A 88 -0.64 9.94 10.44
C ALA A 88 -0.92 11.44 10.49
N ASP A 89 0.14 12.26 10.31
CA ASP A 89 0.04 13.72 10.23
C ASP A 89 -0.74 14.18 8.99
N GLN A 90 -0.41 13.64 7.81
CA GLN A 90 -1.09 13.97 6.55
C GLN A 90 -2.59 13.64 6.59
N LEU A 91 -2.96 12.53 7.22
CA LEU A 91 -4.35 12.10 7.36
C LEU A 91 -5.09 12.86 8.47
N LYS A 92 -4.39 13.68 9.26
CA LYS A 92 -4.93 14.38 10.44
C LYS A 92 -5.68 13.42 11.37
N HIS A 93 -5.15 12.21 11.52
CA HIS A 93 -5.82 11.17 12.29
C HIS A 93 -5.77 11.52 13.78
N SER A 94 -6.87 11.36 14.50
CA SER A 94 -6.97 11.74 15.92
C SER A 94 -6.07 10.90 16.83
N ASP A 95 -5.69 9.71 16.38
CA ASP A 95 -4.75 8.82 17.06
C ASP A 95 -3.69 8.30 16.07
N PRO A 96 -2.44 8.81 16.14
CA PRO A 96 -1.34 8.34 15.31
C PRO A 96 -0.98 6.87 15.53
N ASN A 97 -1.21 6.31 16.72
CA ASN A 97 -0.84 4.92 17.02
C ASN A 97 -1.69 3.93 16.22
N VAL A 98 -2.94 4.28 15.92
CA VAL A 98 -3.81 3.47 15.05
C VAL A 98 -3.24 3.40 13.63
N VAL A 99 -2.72 4.52 13.12
CA VAL A 99 -2.10 4.57 11.79
C VAL A 99 -0.80 3.77 11.77
N ILE A 100 0.03 3.86 12.80
CA ILE A 100 1.27 3.09 12.90
C ILE A 100 0.96 1.59 12.95
N LYS A 101 0.03 1.16 13.81
CA LYS A 101 -0.34 -0.25 13.93
C LYS A 101 -0.93 -0.80 12.63
N GLY A 102 -1.93 -0.12 12.07
CA GLY A 102 -2.57 -0.55 10.82
C GLY A 102 -1.62 -0.48 9.63
N GLY A 103 -0.75 0.54 9.58
CA GLY A 103 0.28 0.68 8.57
C GLY A 103 1.32 -0.44 8.65
N PHE A 104 1.74 -0.83 9.86
CA PHE A 104 2.65 -1.94 10.05
C PHE A 104 2.03 -3.28 9.59
N GLU A 105 0.78 -3.55 9.93
CA GLU A 105 0.05 -4.72 9.43
C GLU A 105 -0.02 -4.75 7.90
N VAL A 106 -0.24 -3.59 7.26
CA VAL A 106 -0.19 -3.45 5.79
C VAL A 106 1.21 -3.76 5.25
N MET A 107 2.27 -3.22 5.87
CA MET A 107 3.66 -3.48 5.45
C MET A 107 4.01 -4.98 5.55
N GLN A 108 3.57 -5.65 6.61
CA GLN A 108 3.75 -7.10 6.74
C GLN A 108 2.99 -7.87 5.65
N ASN A 109 1.75 -7.49 5.35
CA ASN A 109 0.98 -8.09 4.25
C ASN A 109 1.69 -7.90 2.90
N PHE A 110 2.22 -6.71 2.66
CA PHE A 110 2.97 -6.39 1.44
C PHE A 110 4.27 -7.17 1.33
N LYS A 111 4.98 -7.38 2.44
CA LYS A 111 6.17 -8.24 2.46
C LYS A 111 5.83 -9.68 2.07
N ASN A 112 4.73 -10.22 2.60
CA ASN A 112 4.28 -11.58 2.28
C ASN A 112 3.83 -11.75 0.81
N LYS A 113 3.59 -10.65 0.10
CA LYS A 113 3.16 -10.61 -1.31
C LYS A 113 4.27 -10.14 -2.26
N ASP A 114 5.51 -10.00 -1.78
CA ASP A 114 6.63 -9.45 -2.55
C ASP A 114 6.39 -8.02 -3.10
N ILE A 115 5.45 -7.27 -2.49
CA ILE A 115 5.23 -5.85 -2.76
C ILE A 115 6.32 -5.04 -2.04
N LEU A 116 6.62 -5.41 -0.79
CA LEU A 116 7.82 -4.98 -0.07
C LEU A 116 8.83 -6.12 -0.06
N LEU A 117 10.09 -5.80 -0.27
CA LEU A 117 11.14 -6.81 -0.42
C LEU A 117 11.99 -6.98 0.86
N GLY A 118 11.88 -6.06 1.81
CA GLY A 118 12.70 -6.02 3.03
C GLY A 118 13.06 -4.58 3.40
N THR A 119 14.21 -4.39 4.04
CA THR A 119 14.79 -3.07 4.37
C THR A 119 16.22 -2.88 3.89
#